data_AF-A0A7K0DL03-F1
#
_entry.id   AF-A0A7K0DL03-F1
#
_cell.length_a   1.000
_cell.length_b   1.000
_cell.length_c   1.000
_cell.angle_alpha   90.00
_cell.angle_beta   90.00
_cell.angle_gamma   90.00
#
_symmetry.space_group_name_H-M   'P 1'
#
loop_
_entity.id
_entity.type
_entity.pdbx_description
1 polymer ?
#
loop_
_entity_poly.entity_id
_entity_poly.type
_entity_poly.pdbx_seq_one_letter_code
_entity_poly.pdbx_strand_id
1 'polypeptide(L)'
;MSLNAFDPRVREVFVTTAERLRVEGRLEGRLEAQREVVLMMLELKFGPLAPVQSEAVRFATGEELDFWLHRILDARQIDDVLVA
;
A
#
# COMPACT_ATOMS: atom_id res chain seq x y z
N MET A 1 4.36 4.65 32.60
CA MET A 1 5.27 3.64 33.18
C MET A 1 6.59 3.70 32.41
N SER A 2 7.74 3.78 33.08
CA SER A 2 9.05 3.94 32.40
C SER A 2 9.61 2.59 31.96
N LEU A 3 10.19 2.51 30.75
CA LEU A 3 10.85 1.29 30.25
C LEU A 3 11.95 0.80 31.21
N ASN A 4 12.64 1.72 31.90
CA ASN A 4 13.73 1.39 32.83
C ASN A 4 13.30 0.61 34.08
N ALA A 5 11.99 0.46 34.32
CA ALA A 5 11.46 -0.35 35.41
C ALA A 5 11.41 -1.86 35.12
N PHE A 6 11.72 -2.28 33.88
CA PHE A 6 11.65 -3.69 33.45
C PHE A 6 13.03 -4.35 33.37
N ASP A 7 13.06 -5.68 33.50
CA ASP A 7 14.24 -6.53 33.24
C ASP A 7 14.85 -6.17 31.86
N PRO A 8 16.19 -6.07 31.74
CA PRO A 8 16.85 -5.70 30.49
C PRO A 8 16.41 -6.51 29.27
N ARG A 9 16.14 -7.81 29.43
CA ARG A 9 15.68 -8.69 28.34
C ARG A 9 14.27 -8.34 27.90
N VAL A 10 13.40 -7.97 28.85
CA VAL A 10 12.04 -7.53 28.56
C VAL A 10 12.05 -6.20 27.82
N ARG A 11 12.93 -5.26 28.19
CA ARG A 11 13.11 -4.01 27.44
C ARG A 11 13.54 -4.23 26.00
N GLU A 12 14.49 -5.14 25.76
CA GLU A 12 14.97 -5.46 24.42
C GLU A 12 13.85 -6.00 23.52
N VAL A 13 13.01 -6.90 24.04
CA VAL A 13 11.83 -7.40 23.33
C VAL A 13 10.85 -6.27 23.00
N PHE A 14 10.61 -5.34 23.93
CA PHE A 14 9.74 -4.19 23.66
C PHE A 14 10.29 -3.28 22.56
N VAL A 15 11.58 -2.95 22.60
CA VAL A 15 12.20 -2.08 21.60
C VAL A 15 12.17 -2.73 20.22
N THR A 16 12.58 -3.99 20.11
CA THR A 16 12.58 -4.73 18.84
C THR A 16 11.17 -4.89 18.28
N THR A 17 10.17 -5.17 19.12
CA THR A 17 8.76 -5.22 18.69
C THR A 17 8.28 -3.84 18.21
N ALA A 18 8.61 -2.76 18.92
CA ALA A 18 8.26 -1.40 18.50
C ALA A 18 8.92 -1.01 17.17
N GLU A 19 10.17 -1.40 16.95
CA GLU A 19 10.87 -1.18 15.68
C GLU A 19 10.21 -1.93 14.53
N ARG A 20 9.83 -3.20 14.74
CA ARG A 20 9.08 -3.98 13.75
C ARG A 20 7.75 -3.33 13.39
N LEU A 21 6.93 -3.00 14.39
CA LEU A 21 5.66 -2.32 14.18
C LEU A 21 5.82 -0.98 13.45
N ARG A 22 6.89 -0.24 13.75
CA ARG A 22 7.20 1.03 13.05
C ARG A 22 7.56 0.80 11.58
N VAL A 23 8.26 -0.29 11.26
CA VAL A 23 8.59 -0.65 9.87
C VAL A 23 7.34 -1.13 9.13
N GLU A 24 6.56 -2.02 9.74
CA GLU A 24 5.30 -2.52 9.21
C GLU A 24 4.35 -1.36 8.89
N GLY A 25 4.10 -0.45 9.84
CA GLY A 25 3.22 0.71 9.61
C GLY A 25 3.74 1.68 8.54
N ARG A 26 5.06 1.80 8.34
CA ARG A 26 5.62 2.60 7.23
C ARG A 26 5.40 1.93 5.87
N LEU A 27 5.46 0.60 5.81
CA LEU A 27 5.20 -0.15 4.59
C LEU A 27 3.71 -0.11 4.24
N GLU A 28 2.85 -0.32 5.23
CA GLU A 28 1.39 -0.22 5.08
C GLU A 28 0.98 1.16 4.57
N GLY A 29 1.45 2.24 5.23
CA GLY A 29 1.12 3.60 4.79
C GLY A 29 1.64 3.95 3.39
N ARG A 30 2.77 3.38 2.96
CA ARG A 30 3.26 3.55 1.59
C ARG A 30 2.37 2.80 0.58
N LEU A 31 1.92 1.59 0.90
CA LEU A 31 1.02 0.82 0.05
C LEU A 31 -0.36 1.49 -0.06
N GLU A 32 -0.91 1.99 1.05
CA GLU A 32 -2.15 2.76 1.05
C GLU A 32 -2.06 3.99 0.14
N ALA A 33 -0.99 4.78 0.28
CA ALA A 33 -0.75 5.94 -0.59
C ALA A 33 -0.62 5.54 -2.07
N GLN A 34 0.07 4.43 -2.39
CA GLN A 34 0.14 3.95 -3.77
C GLN A 34 -1.23 3.55 -4.33
N ARG A 35 -2.07 2.87 -3.53
CA ARG A 35 -3.45 2.51 -3.93
C ARG A 35 -4.28 3.75 -4.23
N GLU A 36 -4.21 4.76 -3.36
CA GLU A 36 -4.91 6.03 -3.57
C GLU A 36 -4.47 6.72 -4.86
N VAL A 37 -3.16 6.76 -5.14
CA VAL A 37 -2.64 7.34 -6.37
C VAL A 37 -3.11 6.57 -7.61
N VAL A 38 -3.07 5.23 -7.57
CA VAL A 38 -3.56 4.40 -8.69
C VAL A 38 -5.05 4.63 -8.93
N LEU A 39 -5.89 4.62 -7.88
CA LEU A 39 -7.32 4.89 -7.97
C LEU A 39 -7.58 6.26 -8.60
N MET A 40 -6.93 7.31 -8.09
CA MET A 40 -7.04 8.66 -8.62
C MET A 40 -6.65 8.72 -10.10
N MET A 41 -5.52 8.12 -10.48
CA MET A 41 -5.02 8.16 -11.85
C MET A 41 -5.95 7.39 -12.81
N LEU A 42 -6.50 6.25 -12.39
CA LEU A 42 -7.50 5.49 -13.14
C LEU A 42 -8.78 6.31 -13.35
N GLU A 43 -9.28 6.95 -12.29
CA GLU A 43 -10.45 7.83 -12.39
C GLU A 43 -10.22 9.03 -13.30
N LEU A 44 -9.05 9.67 -13.20
CA LEU A 44 -8.68 10.80 -14.05
C LEU A 44 -8.59 10.42 -15.54
N LYS A 45 -8.08 9.23 -15.86
CA LYS A 45 -7.88 8.80 -17.24
C LYS A 45 -9.13 8.18 -17.86
N PHE A 46 -9.84 7.34 -17.11
CA PHE A 46 -10.92 6.49 -17.65
C PHE A 46 -12.31 6.88 -17.15
N GLY A 47 -12.41 7.80 -16.19
CA GLY A 47 -13.67 8.18 -15.55
C GLY A 47 -14.03 7.28 -14.35
N PRO A 48 -15.26 7.37 -13.84
CA PRO A 48 -15.68 6.66 -12.63
C PRO A 48 -15.43 5.14 -12.70
N LEU A 49 -14.85 4.59 -11.64
CA LEU A 49 -14.53 3.16 -11.59
C LEU A 49 -15.74 2.33 -11.17
N ALA A 50 -15.87 1.16 -11.80
CA ALA A 50 -16.77 0.13 -11.30
C ALA A 50 -16.27 -0.40 -9.94
N PRO A 51 -17.16 -0.88 -9.05
CA PRO A 51 -16.77 -1.42 -7.75
C PRO A 51 -15.65 -2.46 -7.82
N VAL A 52 -15.74 -3.38 -8.77
CA VAL A 52 -14.73 -4.45 -8.99
C VAL A 52 -13.34 -3.90 -9.34
N GLN A 53 -13.27 -2.81 -10.12
CA GLN A 53 -11.99 -2.19 -10.50
C GLN A 53 -11.34 -1.53 -9.29
N SER A 54 -12.14 -0.83 -8.48
CA SER A 54 -11.64 -0.22 -7.26
C SER A 54 -11.24 -1.26 -6.19
N GLU A 55 -11.92 -2.41 -6.13
CA GLU A 55 -11.54 -3.53 -5.25
C GLU A 55 -10.22 -4.15 -5.68
N ALA A 56 -10.01 -4.37 -6.98
CA ALA A 56 -8.74 -4.89 -7.50
C ALA A 56 -7.56 -4.03 -7.00
N VAL A 57 -7.69 -2.71 -7.04
CA VAL A 57 -6.65 -1.79 -6.52
C VAL A 57 -6.50 -1.86 -5.01
N ARG A 58 -7.59 -1.96 -4.25
CA ARG A 58 -7.53 -2.06 -2.79
C ARG A 58 -6.80 -3.32 -2.30
N PHE A 59 -6.92 -4.43 -3.03
CA PHE A 59 -6.29 -5.71 -2.67
C PHE A 59 -4.96 -5.98 -3.37
N ALA A 60 -4.56 -5.11 -4.31
CA ALA A 60 -3.30 -5.26 -5.03
C ALA A 60 -2.08 -5.19 -4.11
N THR A 61 -1.07 -5.96 -4.50
CA THR A 61 0.29 -5.94 -3.96
C THR A 61 1.03 -4.68 -4.42
N GLY A 62 2.14 -4.37 -3.73
CA GLY A 62 3.00 -3.24 -4.15
C GLY A 62 3.54 -3.40 -5.58
N GLU A 63 3.84 -4.63 -6.00
CA GLU A 63 4.36 -4.92 -7.35
C GLU A 63 3.29 -4.69 -8.44
N GLU A 64 2.05 -5.11 -8.20
CA GLU A 64 0.94 -4.85 -9.11
C GLU A 64 0.64 -3.35 -9.22
N LEU A 65 0.67 -2.63 -8.09
CA LEU A 65 0.47 -1.17 -8.09
C LEU A 65 1.54 -0.44 -8.87
N ASP A 66 2.82 -0.79 -8.66
CA ASP A 66 3.94 -0.20 -9.41
C ASP A 66 3.83 -0.51 -10.90
N PHE A 67 3.47 -1.75 -11.26
CA PHE A 67 3.25 -2.14 -12.65
C PHE A 67 2.13 -1.32 -13.30
N TRP A 68 1.01 -1.15 -12.61
CA TRP A 68 -0.13 -0.37 -13.10
C TRP A 68 0.18 1.12 -13.24
N LEU A 69 0.99 1.71 -12.35
CA LEU A 69 1.43 3.11 -12.46
C LEU A 69 2.21 3.39 -13.76
N HIS A 70 2.99 2.43 -14.25
CA HIS A 70 3.68 2.57 -15.53
C HIS A 70 2.71 2.35 -16.70
N ARG A 71 1.88 1.31 -16.60
CA ARG A 71 1.00 0.88 -17.70
C ARG A 71 -0.14 1.85 -17.97
N ILE A 72 -0.59 2.58 -16.96
CA ILE A 72 -1.68 3.55 -17.10
C ILE A 72 -1.35 4.66 -18.08
N LEU A 73 -0.08 5.00 -18.32
CA LEU A 73 0.30 6.11 -19.20
C LEU A 73 -0.11 5.85 -20.66
N ASP A 74 0.04 4.62 -21.12
CA ASP A 74 -0.16 4.24 -22.53
C ASP A 74 -1.44 3.42 -22.77
N ALA A 75 -2.06 2.88 -21.72
CA ALA A 75 -3.29 2.10 -21.80
C ALA A 75 -4.44 2.87 -22.46
N ARG A 76 -5.20 2.21 -23.33
CA ARG A 76 -6.35 2.81 -24.04
C ARG A 76 -7.67 2.58 -23.32
N GLN A 77 -7.74 1.50 -22.54
CA GLN A 77 -8.87 1.12 -21.71
C GLN A 77 -8.37 0.63 -20.35
N ILE A 78 -9.23 0.69 -19.34
CA ILE A 78 -8.87 0.32 -17.97
C ILE A 78 -8.47 -1.16 -17.83
N ASP A 79 -9.10 -2.04 -18.59
CA ASP A 79 -8.76 -3.47 -18.60
C ASP A 79 -7.34 -3.69 -19.14
N ASP A 80 -6.83 -2.80 -20.01
CA ASP A 80 -5.43 -2.88 -20.41
C ASP A 80 -4.52 -2.62 -19.23
N VAL A 81 -4.94 -1.96 -18.15
CA VAL A 81 -4.10 -1.73 -16.96
C VAL A 81 -4.23 -2.89 -15.98
N LEU A 82 -5.47 -3.26 -15.62
CA LEU A 82 -5.77 -4.17 -14.50
C LEU A 82 -5.57 -5.66 -14.81
N VAL A 83 -5.19 -6.02 -16.03
CA VAL A 83 -4.80 -7.39 -16.39
C VAL A 83 -3.47 -7.75 -15.72
N ALA A 84 -3.43 -8.93 -15.11
CA ALA A 84 -2.25 -9.54 -14.50
C ALA A 84 -1.10 -9.75 -15.50
#